data_AF-A0A946QG54-F1
#
_entry.id   AF-A0A946QG54-F1
#
_cell.length_a   1.000
_cell.length_b   1.000
_cell.length_c   1.000
_cell.angle_alpha   90.00
_cell.angle_beta   90.00
_cell.angle_gamma   90.00
#
_symmetry.space_group_name_H-M   'P 1'
#
loop_
_entity.id
_entity.type
_entity.pdbx_description
1 polymer ?
#
loop_
_entity_poly.entity_id
_entity_poly.type
_entity_poly.pdbx_seq_one_letter_code
_entity_poly.pdbx_strand_id
1 'polypeptide(L)' 'DELCIKVFTDNLGKTSFTIKFAAMNKTSNKIAALGHIVAVVVDQKTEKPSPLPDEFIKVLNSL' A
#
# COMPACT_ATOMS: atom_id res chain seq x y z
N ASP A 1 1.02 10.58 -22.19
CA ASP A 1 0.07 10.76 -21.07
C ASP A 1 0.80 10.85 -19.76
N GLU A 2 0.39 11.80 -18.91
CA GLU A 2 0.88 11.92 -17.54
C GLU A 2 -0.16 11.34 -16.59
N LEU A 3 0.27 10.47 -15.67
CA LEU A 3 -0.58 9.80 -14.70
C LEU A 3 -0.33 10.37 -13.29
N CYS A 4 -1.41 10.53 -12.53
CA CYS A 4 -1.39 10.74 -11.09
C CYS A 4 -1.76 9.41 -10.41
N ILE A 5 -0.92 8.93 -9.49
CA ILE A 5 -1.19 7.73 -8.70
C ILE A 5 -1.65 8.15 -7.32
N LYS A 6 -2.90 7.80 -6.97
CA LYS A 6 -3.38 7.88 -5.58
C LYS A 6 -3.18 6.53 -4.91
N VAL A 7 -2.72 6.56 -3.67
CA VAL A 7 -2.39 5.37 -2.87
C VAL A 7 -3.16 5.45 -1.56
N PHE A 8 -3.68 4.31 -1.10
CA PHE A 8 -4.42 4.18 0.14
C PHE A 8 -4.01 2.89 0.83
N THR A 9 -3.97 2.89 2.15
CA THR A 9 -3.82 1.65 2.93
C THR A 9 -5.20 1.05 3.21
N ASP A 10 -5.29 -0.27 3.18
CA ASP A 10 -6.45 -1.05 3.58
C ASP A 10 -6.00 -2.33 4.32
N ASN A 11 -6.91 -2.97 5.06
CA ASN A 11 -6.71 -4.27 5.73
C ASN A 11 -5.35 -4.41 6.46
N LEU A 12 -5.12 -3.56 7.47
CA LEU A 12 -3.98 -3.66 8.38
C LEU A 12 -4.15 -4.86 9.33
N GLY A 13 -3.44 -5.95 9.04
CA GLY A 13 -3.33 -7.13 9.90
C GLY A 13 -2.17 -7.02 10.89
N LYS A 14 -1.82 -8.12 11.55
CA LYS A 14 -0.67 -8.16 12.48
C LYS A 14 0.68 -8.13 11.77
N THR A 15 0.78 -8.85 10.65
CA THR A 15 2.05 -9.02 9.90
C THR A 15 1.89 -8.63 8.43
N SER A 16 0.71 -8.22 8.00
CA SER A 16 0.39 -7.94 6.60
C SER A 16 -0.48 -6.71 6.45
N PHE A 17 -0.43 -6.11 5.28
CA PHE A 17 -1.22 -4.93 4.94
C PHE A 17 -1.55 -4.93 3.44
N THR A 18 -2.62 -4.23 3.06
CA THR A 18 -2.98 -4.04 1.65
C THR A 18 -2.74 -2.59 1.25
N ILE A 19 -2.06 -2.37 0.12
CA ILE A 19 -2.01 -1.08 -0.55
C ILE A 19 -2.99 -1.12 -1.71
N LYS A 20 -3.89 -0.15 -1.81
CA LYS A 20 -4.72 0.09 -2.99
C LYS A 20 -4.19 1.30 -3.74
N PHE A 21 -4.23 1.26 -5.08
CA PHE A 21 -3.84 2.40 -5.90
C PHE A 21 -4.77 2.61 -7.08
N ALA A 22 -4.93 3.88 -7.44
CA ALA A 22 -5.67 4.33 -8.61
C ALA A 22 -4.76 5.18 -9.49
N ALA A 23 -4.54 4.72 -10.73
CA ALA A 23 -3.86 5.50 -11.76
C ALA A 23 -4.89 6.31 -12.53
N MET A 24 -4.73 7.63 -12.54
CA MET A 24 -5.64 8.55 -13.21
C MET A 24 -4.86 9.41 -14.20
N ASN A 25 -5.45 9.70 -15.35
CA ASN A 25 -4.91 10.72 -16.24
C ASN A 25 -4.95 12.08 -15.53
N LYS A 26 -3.79 12.75 -15.45
CA LYS A 26 -3.61 13.95 -14.62
C LYS A 26 -4.49 15.13 -15.04
N THR A 27 -4.78 15.28 -16.32
CA THR A 27 -5.55 16.41 -16.85
C THR A 27 -7.05 16.15 -16.80
N SER A 28 -7.48 14.94 -17.15
CA SER A 28 -8.91 14.60 -17.26
C SER A 28 -9.52 13.98 -16.00
N ASN A 29 -8.69 13.62 -15.01
CA ASN A 29 -9.08 12.85 -13.83
C ASN A 29 -9.77 11.51 -14.14
N LYS A 30 -9.70 11.02 -15.39
CA LYS A 30 -10.23 9.72 -15.77
C LYS A 30 -9.36 8.61 -15.18
N ILE A 31 -10.01 7.60 -14.59
CA ILE A 31 -9.33 6.40 -14.10
C ILE A 31 -8.82 5.61 -15.31
N ALA A 32 -7.52 5.35 -15.33
CA ALA A 32 -6.85 4.50 -16.32
C ALA A 32 -6.68 3.06 -15.80
N ALA A 33 -6.41 2.90 -14.50
CA ALA A 33 -6.27 1.59 -13.87
C ALA A 33 -6.54 1.66 -12.36
N LEU A 34 -6.97 0.53 -11.81
CA LEU A 34 -7.07 0.28 -10.37
C LEU A 34 -6.29 -0.99 -10.03
N GLY A 35 -5.68 -1.03 -8.86
CA GLY A 35 -4.93 -2.19 -8.40
C GLY A 35 -4.77 -2.24 -6.90
N HIS A 36 -4.30 -3.39 -6.41
CA HIS A 36 -3.90 -3.57 -5.03
C HIS A 36 -2.70 -4.49 -4.91
N ILE A 37 -1.95 -4.35 -3.83
CA ILE A 37 -0.83 -5.20 -3.43
C ILE A 37 -1.09 -5.64 -2.00
N VAL A 38 -0.96 -6.94 -1.73
CA VAL A 38 -0.90 -7.47 -0.37
C VAL A 38 0.56 -7.73 -0.04
N ALA A 39 1.04 -7.14 1.05
CA ALA A 39 2.42 -7.27 1.50
C ALA A 39 2.46 -7.89 2.90
N VAL A 40 3.48 -8.72 3.14
CA VAL A 40 3.74 -9.34 4.45
C VAL A 40 5.11 -8.86 4.92
N VAL A 41 5.17 -8.35 6.16
CA VAL A 41 6.42 -8.02 6.83
C VAL A 41 7.06 -9.32 7.31
N VAL A 42 8.33 -9.51 6.99
CA VAL A 42 9.11 -10.68 7.37
C VAL A 42 10.37 -10.28 8.11
N ASP A 43 10.83 -11.15 9.02
CA ASP A 43 12.17 -11.06 9.56
C ASP A 43 13.19 -11.40 8.46
N GLN A 44 14.17 -10.52 8.25
CA GLN A 44 15.10 -10.63 7.12
C GLN A 44 15.98 -11.89 7.16
N LYS A 45 16.28 -12.43 8.35
CA LYS A 45 17.18 -13.59 8.49
C LYS A 45 16.44 -14.91 8.34
N THR A 46 15.21 -14.97 8.81
CA THR A 46 14.42 -16.20 8.89
C THR A 46 13.33 -16.29 7.83
N GLU A 47 13.05 -15.18 7.13
CA GLU A 47 11.95 -15.02 6.16
C GLU A 47 10.56 -15.34 6.73
N LYS A 48 10.46 -15.41 8.07
CA LYS A 48 9.20 -15.69 8.76
C LYS A 48 8.40 -14.40 8.96
N PRO A 49 7.06 -14.45 8.95
CA PRO A 49 6.23 -13.29 9.24
C PRO A 49 6.58 -12.66 10.59
N SER A 50 6.72 -11.33 10.58
CA SER A 50 7.03 -10.52 11.75
C SER A 50 5.94 -9.44 11.92
N PRO A 51 5.62 -9.01 13.16
CA PRO A 51 4.69 -7.92 13.37
C PRO A 51 5.10 -6.65 12.62
N LEU A 52 4.11 -5.89 12.15
CA LEU A 52 4.34 -4.55 11.62
C LEU A 52 4.96 -3.65 12.71
N PRO A 53 6.05 -2.92 12.42
CA PRO A 53 6.61 -1.96 13.36
C PRO A 53 5.64 -0.79 13.63
N ASP A 54 5.59 -0.30 14.87
CA ASP A 54 4.64 0.76 15.27
C ASP A 54 4.77 2.04 14.43
N GLU A 55 6.00 2.48 14.16
CA GLU A 55 6.25 3.65 13.30
C GLU A 55 5.76 3.43 11.86
N PHE A 56 5.85 2.20 11.37
CA PHE A 56 5.35 1.87 10.04
C PHE A 56 3.81 1.87 10.01
N ILE A 57 3.16 1.37 11.07
CA ILE A 57 1.70 1.45 11.21
C ILE A 57 1.23 2.92 11.20
N LYS A 58 1.94 3.83 11.89
CA LYS A 58 1.61 5.26 11.90
C LYS A 58 1.67 5.86 10.49
N VAL A 59 2.71 5.55 9.72
CA VAL A 59 2.83 6.01 8.32
C VAL A 59 1.70 5.44 7.46
N LEU A 60 1.42 4.14 7.58
CA LEU A 60 0.36 3.48 6.83
C LEU A 60 -1.03 4.07 7.09
N ASN A 61 -1.32 4.48 8.33
CA ASN A 61 -2.57 5.14 8.71
C ASN A 61 -2.68 6.61 8.24
N SER A 62 -1.58 7.19 7.75
CA SER A 62 -1.56 8.57 7.22
C SER A 62 -1.70 8.66 5.70
N LEU A 63 -1.73 7.50 5.01
CA LEU A 63 -1.98 7.37 3.57
C LEU A 63 -3.49 7.39 3.28
#